data_AF-A0A1B0AQT3-F1
#
_entry.id   AF-A0A1B0AQT3-F1
#
_cell.length_a   1.000
_cell.length_b   1.000
_cell.length_c   1.000
_cell.angle_alpha   90.00
_cell.angle_beta   90.00
_cell.angle_gamma   90.00
#
_symmetry.space_group_name_H-M   'P 1'
#
loop_
_entity.id
_entity.type
_entity.pdbx_description
1 polymer ?
#
loop_
_entity_poly.entity_id
_entity_poly.type
_entity_poly.pdbx_seq_one_letter_code
_entity_poly.pdbx_strand_id
1 'polypeptide(L)'
;MRRPKTSLKKYFYFTIICALLLIFGFNLKEREAWKSKASTHFSLTSTRLTHQQQQQQQQQQQQQQHQQQQQQQQQQHLILPHSNIGYDYDDKYNDETYSPEMEDNKNDDKNLLSIRKTVHTTKITNTETELTNSEQQQQQQQQQQHQQQQLHQQHQQQLQQNQIASDPLQSNVRAWFFKNGKYYPNPAPVRKKRKGKKAHLQGSKLFPFQDPHSDRIVNQLMYVPSNYDEIKVSGKLKTILLYNGLGPWNVKQGREVFLRSKCPVDTCEITAVRDRANTADMILYKDHYIPTGFRRPANSRQVTMLYYLECPYHTQNVKVADAINWTATYRRDSDIVAPYEKWQYYDSRIQQIEQDRNYASNKTKRVAWFVSNCGARNGRLQYAHELSKYIEVDIYGACGNYKCSRVTADKCFEMLDRDYKFYLAFENSNCKDYVTEKFFVNALNRNILPIVMGARPEDYEVSAPHRSYIHIDEFASASELADYLHILDKDDKLYNSYFNWKGTGEFINTYYWCRVCAALHDEDSLRKPRWYTDVNDWWRGAGVCTNGSWRNFKARKDIITDD
;
A
#
# COMPACT_ATOMS: atom_id res chain seq x y z
N MET A 1 2.28 -41.07 37.55
CA MET A 1 2.66 -41.47 36.17
C MET A 1 4.19 -41.49 36.07
N ARG A 2 4.78 -42.33 35.20
CA ARG A 2 6.24 -42.52 35.11
C ARG A 2 6.91 -41.42 34.26
N ARG A 3 8.03 -40.84 34.70
CA ARG A 3 8.94 -40.04 33.84
C ARG A 3 9.86 -40.99 33.05
N PRO A 4 10.07 -40.81 31.74
CA PRO A 4 11.00 -41.63 30.98
C PRO A 4 12.46 -41.27 31.30
N LYS A 5 13.32 -42.27 31.51
CA LYS A 5 14.78 -42.08 31.61
C LYS A 5 15.37 -42.03 30.19
N THR A 6 15.61 -40.84 29.66
CA THR A 6 16.41 -40.67 28.43
C THR A 6 17.90 -40.90 28.74
N SER A 7 18.57 -41.71 27.92
CA SER A 7 19.96 -42.12 28.20
C SER A 7 20.97 -41.02 27.86
N LEU A 8 21.85 -40.71 28.82
CA LEU A 8 22.92 -39.70 28.71
C LEU A 8 23.80 -39.90 27.47
N LYS A 9 23.98 -41.15 27.03
CA LYS A 9 24.75 -41.50 25.81
C LYS A 9 24.19 -40.83 24.55
N LYS A 10 22.87 -40.59 24.44
CA LYS A 10 22.28 -39.93 23.26
C LYS A 10 22.66 -38.45 23.15
N TYR A 11 22.82 -37.75 24.29
CA TYR A 11 23.28 -36.36 24.29
C TYR A 11 24.74 -36.25 23.82
N PHE A 12 25.61 -37.14 24.31
CA PHE A 12 27.04 -37.15 23.98
C PHE A 12 27.31 -37.30 22.47
N TYR A 13 26.64 -38.25 21.80
CA TYR A 13 26.75 -38.40 20.35
C TYR A 13 26.19 -37.18 19.59
N PHE A 14 25.08 -36.59 20.05
CA PHE A 14 24.52 -35.39 19.42
C PHE A 14 25.50 -34.21 19.49
N THR A 15 26.12 -33.96 20.65
CA THR A 15 27.13 -32.89 20.80
C THR A 15 28.37 -33.11 19.94
N ILE A 16 28.83 -34.36 19.77
CA ILE A 16 29.96 -34.68 18.89
C ILE A 16 29.61 -34.44 17.41
N ILE A 17 28.41 -34.83 16.98
CA ILE A 17 27.94 -34.58 15.61
C ILE A 17 27.84 -33.08 15.33
N CYS A 18 27.30 -32.27 16.25
CA CYS A 18 27.27 -30.82 16.11
C CYS A 18 28.67 -30.19 16.06
N ALA A 19 29.62 -30.67 16.88
CA ALA A 19 31.00 -30.18 16.85
C ALA A 19 31.70 -30.50 15.51
N LEU A 20 31.54 -31.72 14.99
CA LEU A 20 32.09 -32.12 13.69
C LEU A 20 31.47 -31.32 12.53
N LEU A 21 30.16 -31.07 12.55
CA LEU A 21 29.49 -30.24 11.55
C LEU A 21 29.97 -28.78 11.56
N LEU A 22 30.34 -28.22 12.72
CA LEU A 22 30.95 -26.89 12.80
C LEU A 22 32.39 -26.89 12.24
N ILE A 23 33.21 -27.88 12.59
CA ILE A 23 34.61 -27.98 12.15
C ILE A 23 34.71 -28.16 10.61
N PHE A 24 33.86 -29.01 10.03
CA PHE A 24 33.81 -29.20 8.57
C PHE A 24 33.04 -28.09 7.85
N GLY A 25 32.01 -27.51 8.47
CA GLY A 25 31.18 -26.45 7.87
C GLY A 25 31.94 -25.15 7.58
N PHE A 26 32.93 -24.79 8.41
CA PHE A 26 33.76 -23.60 8.19
C PHE A 26 34.77 -23.76 7.04
N ASN A 27 35.24 -24.97 6.75
CA ASN A 27 36.32 -25.20 5.76
C ASN A 27 35.89 -25.10 4.29
N LEU A 28 34.59 -24.92 3.99
CA LEU A 28 34.06 -24.85 2.63
C LEU A 28 33.80 -23.43 2.12
N LYS A 29 33.94 -22.38 2.96
CA LYS A 29 33.57 -21.00 2.56
C LYS A 29 34.74 -20.07 2.20
N GLU A 30 36.00 -20.49 2.38
CA GLU A 30 37.18 -19.66 2.09
C GLU A 30 37.97 -20.10 0.83
N ARG A 31 37.59 -21.20 0.18
CA ARG A 31 38.39 -21.79 -0.91
C ARG A 31 38.18 -21.23 -2.32
N GLU A 32 37.22 -20.33 -2.53
CA GLU A 32 36.98 -19.69 -3.85
C GLU A 32 37.49 -18.24 -3.93
N ALA A 33 37.94 -17.64 -2.81
CA ALA A 33 38.34 -16.23 -2.76
C ALA A 33 39.71 -15.88 -3.41
N TRP A 34 40.46 -16.88 -3.91
CA TRP A 34 41.84 -16.71 -4.40
C TRP A 34 42.04 -17.20 -5.84
N LYS A 35 41.37 -16.56 -6.83
CA LYS A 35 41.69 -16.81 -8.24
C LYS A 35 41.34 -15.74 -9.30
N SER A 36 41.62 -14.45 -9.07
CA SER A 36 42.10 -13.53 -10.14
C SER A 36 42.45 -12.11 -9.66
N LYS A 37 43.71 -11.70 -9.89
CA LYS A 37 44.11 -10.30 -10.07
C LYS A 37 45.24 -10.25 -11.10
N ALA A 38 44.90 -9.96 -12.36
CA ALA A 38 45.86 -9.68 -13.43
C ALA A 38 45.19 -8.83 -14.53
N SER A 39 45.95 -7.84 -15.01
CA SER A 39 45.74 -6.90 -16.11
C SER A 39 44.44 -6.86 -16.92
N THR A 40 43.88 -5.66 -16.96
CA THR A 40 43.28 -4.97 -18.13
C THR A 40 43.55 -5.59 -19.51
N HIS A 41 42.47 -5.90 -20.24
CA HIS A 41 42.36 -5.66 -21.69
C HIS A 41 40.90 -5.45 -22.09
N PHE A 42 40.65 -4.72 -23.18
CA PHE A 42 39.33 -4.17 -23.53
C PHE A 42 38.60 -5.01 -24.60
N SER A 43 37.28 -5.20 -24.42
CA SER A 43 36.28 -5.70 -25.39
C SER A 43 36.49 -7.08 -26.06
N LEU A 44 35.57 -8.02 -25.81
CA LEU A 44 34.91 -8.95 -26.80
C LEU A 44 34.21 -10.16 -26.15
N THR A 45 34.42 -10.44 -24.87
CA THR A 45 33.96 -11.69 -24.22
C THR A 45 32.49 -11.71 -23.76
N SER A 46 31.84 -10.56 -23.58
CA SER A 46 30.49 -10.48 -22.98
C SER A 46 29.41 -11.23 -23.79
N THR A 47 29.47 -11.18 -25.12
CA THR A 47 28.46 -11.79 -26.03
C THR A 47 28.51 -13.31 -26.14
N ARG A 48 29.54 -14.01 -25.61
CA ARG A 48 29.55 -15.49 -25.55
C ARG A 48 28.88 -16.03 -24.29
N LEU A 49 29.05 -15.35 -23.15
CA LEU A 49 28.49 -15.78 -21.86
C LEU A 49 26.95 -15.72 -21.86
N THR A 50 26.38 -14.65 -22.41
CA THR A 50 24.92 -14.51 -22.57
C THR A 50 24.33 -15.59 -23.50
N HIS A 51 25.04 -15.94 -24.58
CA HIS A 51 24.59 -16.97 -25.51
C HIS A 51 24.59 -18.38 -24.89
N GLN A 52 25.58 -18.71 -24.05
CA GLN A 52 25.60 -19.96 -23.30
C GLN A 52 24.48 -20.03 -22.24
N GLN A 53 24.20 -18.93 -21.54
CA GLN A 53 23.09 -18.88 -20.58
C GLN A 53 21.73 -19.04 -21.27
N GLN A 54 21.53 -18.43 -22.45
CA GLN A 54 20.30 -18.65 -23.24
C GLN A 54 20.16 -20.11 -23.72
N GLN A 55 21.26 -20.75 -24.17
CA GLN A 55 21.23 -22.17 -24.54
C GLN A 55 20.89 -23.08 -23.34
N GLN A 56 21.42 -22.80 -22.15
CA GLN A 56 21.06 -23.54 -20.93
C GLN A 56 19.59 -23.33 -20.54
N GLN A 57 19.06 -22.11 -20.64
CA GLN A 57 17.63 -21.85 -20.39
C GLN A 57 16.72 -22.56 -21.41
N GLN A 58 17.09 -22.58 -22.69
CA GLN A 58 16.36 -23.35 -23.71
C GLN A 58 16.40 -24.86 -23.45
N GLN A 59 17.54 -25.42 -23.06
CA GLN A 59 17.64 -26.84 -22.68
C GLN A 59 16.80 -27.16 -21.43
N GLN A 60 16.77 -26.29 -20.42
CA GLN A 60 15.91 -26.46 -19.25
C GLN A 60 14.42 -26.39 -19.60
N GLN A 61 14.00 -25.47 -20.48
CA GLN A 61 12.62 -25.40 -20.96
C GLN A 61 12.23 -26.66 -21.77
N GLN A 62 13.10 -27.15 -22.64
CA GLN A 62 12.87 -28.40 -23.39
C GLN A 62 12.77 -29.62 -22.46
N GLN A 63 13.61 -29.72 -21.43
CA GLN A 63 13.52 -30.78 -20.42
C GLN A 63 12.20 -30.71 -19.61
N GLN A 64 11.75 -29.51 -19.24
CA GLN A 64 10.46 -29.33 -18.55
C GLN A 64 9.26 -29.69 -19.44
N GLN A 65 9.27 -29.29 -20.72
CA GLN A 65 8.24 -29.69 -21.69
C GLN A 65 8.22 -31.22 -21.89
N HIS A 66 9.39 -31.85 -21.99
CA HIS A 66 9.47 -33.30 -22.14
C HIS A 66 8.98 -34.05 -20.89
N GLN A 67 9.27 -33.55 -19.68
CA GLN A 67 8.69 -34.09 -18.44
C GLN A 67 7.16 -33.95 -18.39
N GLN A 68 6.61 -32.82 -18.84
CA GLN A 68 5.15 -32.64 -18.93
C GLN A 68 4.50 -33.61 -19.94
N GLN A 69 5.12 -33.84 -21.09
CA GLN A 69 4.66 -34.84 -22.06
C GLN A 69 4.70 -36.26 -21.48
N GLN A 70 5.78 -36.64 -20.78
CA GLN A 70 5.86 -37.95 -20.11
C GLN A 70 4.79 -38.11 -19.02
N GLN A 71 4.47 -37.06 -18.26
CA GLN A 71 3.39 -37.10 -17.27
C GLN A 71 2.00 -37.25 -17.93
N GLN A 72 1.76 -36.61 -19.07
CA GLN A 72 0.50 -36.78 -19.83
C GLN A 72 0.37 -38.20 -20.42
N GLN A 73 1.46 -38.77 -20.94
CA GLN A 73 1.49 -40.17 -21.41
C GLN A 73 1.26 -41.17 -20.27
N GLN A 74 1.81 -40.94 -19.08
CA GLN A 74 1.53 -41.77 -17.90
C GLN A 74 0.07 -41.70 -17.45
N GLN A 75 -0.60 -40.55 -17.58
CA GLN A 75 -2.03 -40.43 -17.27
C GLN A 75 -2.93 -41.14 -18.29
N GLN A 76 -2.50 -41.30 -19.55
CA GLN A 76 -3.26 -42.04 -20.57
C GLN A 76 -3.21 -43.57 -20.39
N HIS A 77 -2.24 -44.11 -19.64
CA HIS A 77 -2.07 -45.55 -19.42
C HIS A 77 -2.91 -46.15 -18.28
N LEU A 78 -3.84 -45.39 -17.68
CA LEU A 78 -4.57 -45.76 -16.47
C LEU A 78 -6.08 -45.99 -16.68
N ILE A 79 -6.45 -46.55 -17.84
CA ILE A 79 -7.81 -47.01 -18.17
C ILE A 79 -7.75 -48.49 -18.57
N LEU A 80 -8.43 -49.36 -17.82
CA LEU A 80 -8.61 -50.79 -18.15
C LEU A 80 -10.06 -51.06 -18.60
N PRO A 81 -10.29 -51.94 -19.61
CA PRO A 81 -11.62 -52.19 -20.18
C PRO A 81 -12.35 -53.44 -19.63
N HIS A 82 -13.62 -53.59 -20.05
CA HIS A 82 -14.53 -54.75 -19.90
C HIS A 82 -15.21 -54.95 -18.52
N SER A 83 -16.45 -55.46 -18.42
CA SER A 83 -17.42 -55.93 -19.46
C SER A 83 -18.89 -55.84 -19.01
N ASN A 84 -19.83 -55.89 -19.97
CA ASN A 84 -21.28 -55.98 -19.74
C ASN A 84 -21.78 -57.41 -19.43
N ILE A 85 -22.69 -57.51 -18.46
CA ILE A 85 -23.80 -58.47 -18.34
C ILE A 85 -24.95 -57.64 -17.69
N GLY A 86 -26.23 -57.71 -18.05
CA GLY A 86 -26.97 -58.56 -19.00
C GLY A 86 -28.32 -58.96 -18.39
N TYR A 87 -29.32 -59.21 -19.24
CA TYR A 87 -30.73 -59.62 -18.94
C TYR A 87 -31.78 -58.51 -18.74
N ASP A 88 -33.03 -58.88 -19.05
CA ASP A 88 -34.17 -58.03 -19.44
C ASP A 88 -35.50 -58.82 -19.25
N TYR A 89 -36.61 -58.12 -18.98
CA TYR A 89 -37.95 -58.62 -18.58
C TYR A 89 -37.98 -59.51 -17.29
N ASP A 90 -39.07 -59.60 -16.50
CA ASP A 90 -40.49 -59.55 -16.87
C ASP A 90 -41.45 -59.11 -15.72
N ASP A 91 -42.70 -58.82 -16.08
CA ASP A 91 -43.97 -58.97 -15.35
C ASP A 91 -44.42 -58.14 -14.09
N LYS A 92 -45.50 -57.36 -14.32
CA LYS A 92 -46.84 -57.37 -13.64
C LYS A 92 -47.26 -56.47 -12.43
N TYR A 93 -48.53 -56.02 -12.57
CA TYR A 93 -49.57 -55.54 -11.61
C TYR A 93 -49.51 -54.12 -10.96
N ASN A 94 -50.50 -53.29 -11.37
CA ASN A 94 -51.41 -52.36 -10.64
C ASN A 94 -50.92 -51.49 -9.44
N ASP A 95 -51.50 -50.31 -9.17
CA ASP A 95 -52.89 -49.86 -9.42
C ASP A 95 -53.07 -48.32 -9.55
N GLU A 96 -54.30 -47.92 -9.93
CA GLU A 96 -55.06 -46.66 -9.70
C GLU A 96 -54.41 -45.35 -9.13
N THR A 97 -54.81 -44.11 -9.47
CA THR A 97 -55.84 -43.56 -10.41
C THR A 97 -55.58 -42.08 -10.80
N TYR A 98 -56.37 -41.60 -11.77
CA TYR A 98 -56.78 -40.20 -12.04
C TYR A 98 -56.00 -39.35 -13.08
N SER A 99 -56.74 -38.48 -13.77
CA SER A 99 -56.44 -37.80 -15.05
C SER A 99 -57.41 -36.59 -15.23
N PRO A 100 -57.56 -35.92 -16.40
CA PRO A 100 -56.75 -35.84 -17.64
C PRO A 100 -56.04 -34.45 -17.71
N GLU A 101 -55.79 -33.66 -18.79
CA GLU A 101 -56.17 -33.54 -20.22
C GLU A 101 -54.93 -33.05 -21.05
N MET A 102 -54.65 -33.57 -22.26
CA MET A 102 -55.08 -33.15 -23.63
C MET A 102 -54.57 -31.76 -24.07
N GLU A 103 -54.05 -31.50 -25.29
CA GLU A 103 -53.76 -32.28 -26.53
C GLU A 103 -52.26 -32.09 -26.89
N ASP A 104 -51.49 -32.98 -27.54
CA ASP A 104 -51.60 -33.91 -28.70
C ASP A 104 -51.09 -33.31 -30.05
N ASN A 105 -50.55 -34.21 -30.89
CA ASN A 105 -50.07 -34.08 -32.28
C ASN A 105 -48.67 -33.51 -32.57
N LYS A 106 -47.88 -34.05 -33.54
CA LYS A 106 -47.70 -35.45 -34.04
C LYS A 106 -46.55 -35.50 -35.10
N ASN A 107 -46.09 -36.70 -35.45
CA ASN A 107 -45.37 -37.07 -36.71
C ASN A 107 -43.95 -36.43 -36.93
N ASP A 108 -43.00 -36.90 -37.76
CA ASP A 108 -42.76 -38.13 -38.58
C ASP A 108 -41.26 -38.13 -39.04
N ASP A 109 -40.56 -39.21 -39.40
CA ASP A 109 -40.75 -40.66 -39.16
C ASP A 109 -39.43 -41.48 -39.38
N LYS A 110 -39.52 -42.82 -39.20
CA LYS A 110 -38.78 -43.99 -39.74
C LYS A 110 -37.93 -43.80 -41.05
N ASN A 111 -36.96 -44.67 -41.44
CA ASN A 111 -36.47 -45.94 -40.85
C ASN A 111 -35.05 -46.36 -41.27
N LEU A 112 -34.55 -47.40 -40.59
CA LEU A 112 -33.44 -48.30 -40.94
C LEU A 112 -33.55 -48.94 -42.34
N LEU A 113 -32.41 -49.43 -42.85
CA LEU A 113 -32.33 -50.76 -43.49
C LEU A 113 -30.93 -51.39 -43.32
N SER A 114 -30.84 -52.72 -43.33
CA SER A 114 -29.63 -53.50 -43.06
C SER A 114 -29.41 -54.63 -44.07
N ILE A 115 -28.15 -55.03 -44.31
CA ILE A 115 -27.80 -56.18 -45.15
C ILE A 115 -26.71 -57.02 -44.47
N ARG A 116 -26.88 -58.35 -44.47
CA ARG A 116 -25.92 -59.36 -44.03
C ARG A 116 -25.05 -59.83 -45.20
N LYS A 117 -23.79 -60.25 -44.94
CA LYS A 117 -23.36 -61.66 -45.15
C LYS A 117 -21.92 -61.99 -44.69
N THR A 118 -21.86 -63.06 -43.90
CA THR A 118 -20.92 -64.20 -43.89
C THR A 118 -19.39 -64.01 -44.08
N VAL A 119 -18.66 -64.67 -43.18
CA VAL A 119 -17.20 -64.85 -43.09
C VAL A 119 -16.59 -65.62 -44.27
N HIS A 120 -15.39 -65.22 -44.71
CA HIS A 120 -14.28 -66.16 -44.93
C HIS A 120 -12.92 -65.49 -44.65
N THR A 121 -11.98 -66.25 -44.08
CA THR A 121 -10.73 -65.74 -43.52
C THR A 121 -9.59 -65.73 -44.54
N THR A 122 -8.92 -64.58 -44.71
CA THR A 122 -7.63 -64.47 -45.40
C THR A 122 -6.65 -63.72 -44.49
N LYS A 123 -5.40 -64.22 -44.37
CA LYS A 123 -4.34 -63.49 -43.64
C LYS A 123 -3.88 -62.29 -44.46
N ILE A 124 -3.84 -61.11 -43.84
CA ILE A 124 -3.23 -59.89 -44.38
C ILE A 124 -2.10 -59.44 -43.43
N THR A 125 -1.11 -58.72 -43.97
CA THR A 125 0.21 -58.47 -43.38
C THR A 125 0.27 -57.21 -42.50
N ASN A 126 1.37 -57.10 -41.73
CA ASN A 126 1.67 -55.98 -40.83
C ASN A 126 2.03 -54.68 -41.59
N THR A 127 1.10 -54.13 -42.36
CA THR A 127 1.33 -52.94 -43.23
C THR A 127 0.22 -51.88 -43.16
N GLU A 128 -0.92 -52.17 -42.54
CA GLU A 128 -2.04 -51.22 -42.44
C GLU A 128 -2.02 -50.38 -41.15
N THR A 129 -1.33 -50.84 -40.10
CA THR A 129 -1.22 -50.15 -38.80
C THR A 129 -0.26 -48.96 -38.76
N GLU A 130 0.56 -48.75 -39.79
CA GLU A 130 1.48 -47.58 -39.85
C GLU A 130 0.82 -46.36 -40.50
N LEU A 131 -0.03 -46.57 -41.51
CA LEU A 131 -0.79 -45.52 -42.19
C LEU A 131 -1.71 -44.77 -41.22
N THR A 132 -2.53 -45.50 -40.45
CA THR A 132 -3.49 -44.91 -39.49
C THR A 132 -2.82 -44.07 -38.38
N ASN A 133 -1.61 -44.44 -37.98
CA ASN A 133 -0.83 -43.66 -37.02
C ASN A 133 -0.34 -42.33 -37.61
N SER A 134 0.03 -42.30 -38.90
CA SER A 134 0.47 -41.08 -39.57
C SER A 134 -0.66 -40.04 -39.71
N GLU A 135 -1.88 -40.48 -40.03
CA GLU A 135 -3.07 -39.62 -40.14
C GLU A 135 -3.48 -39.03 -38.78
N GLN A 136 -3.43 -39.84 -37.71
CA GLN A 136 -3.70 -39.37 -36.34
C GLN A 136 -2.66 -38.34 -35.86
N GLN A 137 -1.37 -38.52 -36.21
CA GLN A 137 -0.35 -37.50 -35.93
C GLN A 137 -0.57 -36.20 -36.70
N GLN A 138 -0.98 -36.26 -37.97
CA GLN A 138 -1.34 -35.05 -38.72
C GLN A 138 -2.55 -34.32 -38.12
N GLN A 139 -3.60 -35.05 -37.70
CA GLN A 139 -4.75 -34.45 -37.03
C GLN A 139 -4.36 -33.79 -35.69
N GLN A 140 -3.49 -34.42 -34.89
CA GLN A 140 -2.97 -33.78 -33.66
C GLN A 140 -2.15 -32.52 -33.96
N GLN A 141 -1.28 -32.52 -34.98
CA GLN A 141 -0.53 -31.32 -35.37
C GLN A 141 -1.45 -30.19 -35.84
N GLN A 142 -2.49 -30.49 -36.64
CA GLN A 142 -3.46 -29.48 -37.08
C GLN A 142 -4.25 -28.90 -35.89
N GLN A 143 -4.68 -29.72 -34.94
CA GLN A 143 -5.34 -29.24 -33.71
C GLN A 143 -4.40 -28.35 -32.88
N GLN A 144 -3.14 -28.73 -32.70
CA GLN A 144 -2.16 -27.90 -31.97
C GLN A 144 -1.87 -26.57 -32.66
N GLN A 145 -1.73 -26.55 -34.00
CA GLN A 145 -1.56 -25.31 -34.75
C GLN A 145 -2.80 -24.40 -34.64
N HIS A 146 -4.00 -24.96 -34.75
CA HIS A 146 -5.24 -24.18 -34.61
C HIS A 146 -5.39 -23.62 -33.19
N GLN A 147 -5.04 -24.39 -32.16
CA GLN A 147 -5.05 -23.94 -30.77
C GLN A 147 -4.00 -22.83 -30.51
N GLN A 148 -2.81 -22.91 -31.12
CA GLN A 148 -1.82 -21.82 -31.08
C GLN A 148 -2.32 -20.56 -31.82
N GLN A 149 -3.00 -20.70 -32.96
CA GLN A 149 -3.59 -19.55 -33.66
C GLN A 149 -4.70 -18.88 -32.84
N GLN A 150 -5.56 -19.65 -32.17
CA GLN A 150 -6.58 -19.11 -31.25
C GLN A 150 -5.94 -18.39 -30.06
N LEU A 151 -4.90 -18.96 -29.44
CA LEU A 151 -4.13 -18.30 -28.38
C LEU A 151 -3.47 -17.00 -28.86
N HIS A 152 -2.92 -16.99 -30.07
CA HIS A 152 -2.33 -15.78 -30.66
C HIS A 152 -3.41 -14.72 -30.95
N GLN A 153 -4.57 -15.09 -31.50
CA GLN A 153 -5.69 -14.16 -31.71
C GLN A 153 -6.22 -13.60 -30.39
N GLN A 154 -6.36 -14.42 -29.33
CA GLN A 154 -6.74 -13.94 -28.00
C GLN A 154 -5.71 -12.97 -27.44
N HIS A 155 -4.41 -13.25 -27.61
CA HIS A 155 -3.35 -12.34 -27.17
C HIS A 155 -3.37 -11.01 -27.96
N GLN A 156 -3.56 -11.05 -29.28
CA GLN A 156 -3.70 -9.85 -30.10
C GLN A 156 -4.96 -9.03 -29.73
N GLN A 157 -6.10 -9.68 -29.51
CA GLN A 157 -7.32 -9.02 -29.02
C GLN A 157 -7.12 -8.41 -27.63
N GLN A 158 -6.34 -9.06 -26.76
CA GLN A 158 -6.02 -8.55 -25.43
C GLN A 158 -5.05 -7.35 -25.49
N LEU A 159 -4.07 -7.37 -26.40
CA LEU A 159 -3.22 -6.21 -26.71
C LEU A 159 -4.05 -5.04 -27.27
N GLN A 160 -4.99 -5.33 -28.16
CA GLN A 160 -5.88 -4.33 -28.77
C GLN A 160 -6.86 -3.75 -27.74
N GLN A 161 -7.41 -4.56 -26.83
CA GLN A 161 -8.18 -4.08 -25.68
C GLN A 161 -7.33 -3.23 -24.73
N ASN A 162 -6.07 -3.58 -24.48
CA ASN A 162 -5.15 -2.77 -23.68
C ASN A 162 -4.84 -1.41 -24.36
N GLN A 163 -4.78 -1.36 -25.69
CA GLN A 163 -4.66 -0.09 -26.44
C GLN A 163 -5.93 0.76 -26.40
N ILE A 164 -7.12 0.15 -26.49
CA ILE A 164 -8.42 0.83 -26.39
C ILE A 164 -8.69 1.31 -24.94
N ALA A 165 -8.16 0.60 -23.94
CA ALA A 165 -8.14 1.04 -22.55
C ALA A 165 -7.18 2.23 -22.28
N SER A 166 -6.38 2.62 -23.27
CA SER A 166 -5.48 3.78 -23.24
C SER A 166 -5.90 4.88 -24.23
N ASP A 167 -7.17 5.27 -24.24
CA ASP A 167 -7.60 6.54 -24.86
C ASP A 167 -6.88 7.73 -24.19
N PRO A 168 -5.97 8.44 -24.90
CA PRO A 168 -5.20 9.55 -24.32
C PRO A 168 -6.03 10.77 -23.92
N LEU A 169 -7.31 10.83 -24.31
CA LEU A 169 -8.20 11.95 -23.98
C LEU A 169 -8.81 11.83 -22.57
N GLN A 170 -8.91 10.63 -21.98
CA GLN A 170 -9.32 10.48 -20.58
C GLN A 170 -8.15 10.55 -19.59
N SER A 171 -6.92 10.16 -19.98
CA SER A 171 -5.77 10.07 -19.05
C SER A 171 -5.30 11.41 -18.48
N ASN A 172 -5.75 12.53 -19.03
CA ASN A 172 -5.23 13.87 -18.70
C ASN A 172 -6.04 14.66 -17.67
N VAL A 173 -7.18 14.13 -17.18
CA VAL A 173 -8.05 14.85 -16.23
C VAL A 173 -7.71 14.48 -14.78
N ARG A 174 -6.91 15.30 -14.10
CA ARG A 174 -6.56 15.12 -12.68
C ARG A 174 -7.79 15.12 -11.76
N ALA A 175 -7.73 14.30 -10.71
CA ALA A 175 -8.73 14.26 -9.63
C ALA A 175 -8.93 15.63 -8.96
N TRP A 176 -10.15 15.92 -8.51
CA TRP A 176 -10.61 17.24 -8.08
C TRP A 176 -9.79 17.92 -6.96
N PHE A 177 -9.06 17.15 -6.16
CA PHE A 177 -8.23 17.63 -5.05
C PHE A 177 -6.81 18.06 -5.48
N PHE A 178 -6.37 17.75 -6.70
CA PHE A 178 -5.16 18.28 -7.30
C PHE A 178 -5.37 19.73 -7.78
N LYS A 179 -4.28 20.48 -7.93
CA LYS A 179 -4.30 21.82 -8.53
C LYS A 179 -4.83 21.73 -9.97
N ASN A 180 -5.85 22.54 -10.24
CA ASN A 180 -6.63 22.55 -11.49
C ASN A 180 -7.34 21.22 -11.83
N GLY A 181 -7.47 20.31 -10.86
CA GLY A 181 -8.21 19.06 -11.00
C GLY A 181 -9.69 19.26 -11.32
N LYS A 182 -10.25 18.36 -12.12
CA LYS A 182 -11.66 18.41 -12.57
C LYS A 182 -12.40 17.07 -12.49
N TYR A 183 -11.70 15.96 -12.23
CA TYR A 183 -12.34 14.65 -12.09
C TYR A 183 -12.89 14.47 -10.66
N TYR A 184 -14.21 14.59 -10.52
CA TYR A 184 -14.94 14.34 -9.27
C TYR A 184 -15.39 12.87 -9.19
N PRO A 185 -15.49 12.29 -7.99
CA PRO A 185 -16.04 10.94 -7.81
C PRO A 185 -17.54 10.87 -8.12
N ASN A 186 -17.98 9.75 -8.69
CA ASN A 186 -19.39 9.39 -8.82
C ASN A 186 -19.88 8.65 -7.54
N PRO A 187 -21.20 8.59 -7.29
CA PRO A 187 -21.80 7.74 -6.26
C PRO A 187 -21.30 6.28 -6.31
N ALA A 188 -20.99 5.71 -5.15
CA ALA A 188 -20.46 4.34 -5.05
C ALA A 188 -21.46 3.29 -5.60
N PRO A 189 -21.00 2.25 -6.33
CA PRO A 189 -21.90 1.33 -7.02
C PRO A 189 -22.69 0.41 -6.07
N VAL A 190 -24.03 0.47 -6.15
CA VAL A 190 -24.94 -0.41 -5.39
C VAL A 190 -24.80 -1.87 -5.85
N ARG A 191 -24.07 -2.70 -5.10
CA ARG A 191 -23.98 -4.14 -5.37
C ARG A 191 -25.07 -4.94 -4.64
N LYS A 192 -25.96 -5.57 -5.41
CA LYS A 192 -26.95 -6.54 -4.92
C LYS A 192 -26.27 -7.66 -4.10
N LYS A 193 -26.82 -7.98 -2.93
CA LYS A 193 -26.33 -9.07 -2.05
C LYS A 193 -26.37 -10.41 -2.78
N ARG A 194 -25.21 -11.02 -3.08
CA ARG A 194 -25.14 -12.45 -3.42
C ARG A 194 -25.56 -13.27 -2.18
N LYS A 195 -26.55 -14.15 -2.33
CA LYS A 195 -27.01 -15.04 -1.24
C LYS A 195 -25.81 -15.76 -0.60
N GLY A 196 -25.80 -15.85 0.73
CA GLY A 196 -24.79 -16.60 1.50
C GLY A 196 -23.45 -15.90 1.77
N LYS A 197 -23.13 -14.75 1.16
CA LYS A 197 -21.90 -13.99 1.50
C LYS A 197 -22.24 -12.65 2.16
N LYS A 198 -21.47 -12.27 3.20
CA LYS A 198 -21.53 -10.93 3.81
C LYS A 198 -21.27 -9.89 2.72
N ALA A 199 -22.08 -8.82 2.70
CA ALA A 199 -21.83 -7.68 1.83
C ALA A 199 -20.60 -6.92 2.34
N HIS A 200 -19.42 -7.28 1.84
CA HIS A 200 -18.23 -6.46 1.96
C HIS A 200 -18.26 -5.42 0.85
N LEU A 201 -18.21 -4.14 1.22
CA LEU A 201 -18.09 -3.02 0.30
C LEU A 201 -16.80 -3.18 -0.52
N GLN A 202 -16.94 -3.47 -1.82
CA GLN A 202 -15.83 -3.40 -2.77
C GLN A 202 -15.96 -2.07 -3.51
N GLY A 203 -15.11 -1.12 -3.14
CA GLY A 203 -15.17 0.29 -3.51
C GLY A 203 -14.14 1.06 -2.68
N SER A 204 -14.58 2.02 -1.88
CA SER A 204 -13.69 2.84 -1.05
C SER A 204 -13.39 2.18 0.30
N LYS A 205 -12.10 1.92 0.59
CA LYS A 205 -11.63 1.55 1.93
C LYS A 205 -11.42 2.85 2.74
N LEU A 206 -12.43 3.28 3.47
CA LEU A 206 -12.47 4.55 4.20
C LEU A 206 -11.77 4.50 5.57
N PHE A 207 -11.92 3.39 6.30
CA PHE A 207 -11.51 3.29 7.71
C PHE A 207 -10.32 2.34 7.94
N PRO A 208 -9.54 2.49 9.04
CA PRO A 208 -8.37 1.66 9.34
C PRO A 208 -8.65 0.15 9.36
N PHE A 209 -9.87 -0.25 9.75
CA PHE A 209 -10.28 -1.66 9.75
C PHE A 209 -10.59 -2.24 8.35
N GLN A 210 -10.58 -1.39 7.32
CA GLN A 210 -10.79 -1.74 5.91
C GLN A 210 -9.46 -1.65 5.13
N ASP A 211 -8.61 -0.68 5.46
CA ASP A 211 -7.20 -0.65 5.05
C ASP A 211 -6.28 -0.17 6.21
N PRO A 212 -5.54 -1.09 6.87
CA PRO A 212 -4.63 -0.73 7.96
C PRO A 212 -3.24 -0.29 7.49
N HIS A 213 -2.96 -0.27 6.18
CA HIS A 213 -1.64 0.01 5.61
C HIS A 213 -1.59 1.34 4.83
N SER A 214 -2.71 1.77 4.27
CA SER A 214 -2.89 3.08 3.62
C SER A 214 -3.20 4.20 4.61
N ASP A 215 -2.96 5.47 4.23
CA ASP A 215 -3.54 6.64 4.92
C ASP A 215 -5.04 6.85 4.62
N ARG A 216 -5.57 6.19 3.56
CA ARG A 216 -6.95 6.25 3.07
C ARG A 216 -7.43 7.65 2.65
N ILE A 217 -6.56 8.67 2.61
CA ILE A 217 -6.93 10.06 2.32
C ILE A 217 -7.56 10.16 0.93
N VAL A 218 -6.94 9.56 -0.09
CA VAL A 218 -7.47 9.54 -1.46
C VAL A 218 -8.79 8.75 -1.55
N ASN A 219 -8.92 7.63 -0.82
CA ASN A 219 -10.17 6.85 -0.78
C ASN A 219 -11.33 7.66 -0.19
N GLN A 220 -11.06 8.48 0.81
CA GLN A 220 -12.03 9.38 1.46
C GLN A 220 -12.35 10.61 0.58
N LEU A 221 -11.37 11.15 -0.15
CA LEU A 221 -11.58 12.24 -1.13
C LEU A 221 -12.39 11.79 -2.36
N MET A 222 -12.32 10.50 -2.71
CA MET A 222 -13.01 9.90 -3.85
C MET A 222 -14.24 9.07 -3.43
N TYR A 223 -14.82 9.34 -2.27
CA TYR A 223 -16.04 8.67 -1.80
C TYR A 223 -17.27 9.57 -1.89
N VAL A 224 -18.33 9.02 -2.49
CA VAL A 224 -19.69 9.54 -2.47
C VAL A 224 -20.63 8.36 -2.15
N PRO A 225 -21.55 8.48 -1.17
CA PRO A 225 -22.51 7.44 -0.84
C PRO A 225 -23.32 6.98 -2.06
N SER A 226 -23.71 5.71 -2.09
CA SER A 226 -24.39 5.12 -3.25
C SER A 226 -25.77 5.68 -3.53
N ASN A 227 -26.38 6.34 -2.55
CA ASN A 227 -27.69 7.00 -2.64
C ASN A 227 -27.59 8.51 -2.37
N TYR A 228 -26.44 9.12 -2.66
CA TYR A 228 -26.17 10.51 -2.27
C TYR A 228 -27.15 11.52 -2.88
N ASP A 229 -27.67 11.27 -4.08
CA ASP A 229 -28.67 12.15 -4.70
C ASP A 229 -30.00 12.17 -3.93
N GLU A 230 -30.44 11.04 -3.35
CA GLU A 230 -31.60 10.99 -2.45
C GLU A 230 -31.35 11.84 -1.19
N ILE A 231 -30.16 11.70 -0.59
CA ILE A 231 -29.74 12.46 0.59
C ILE A 231 -29.75 13.96 0.26
N LYS A 232 -29.23 14.35 -0.90
CA LYS A 232 -29.15 15.73 -1.38
C LYS A 232 -30.53 16.32 -1.66
N VAL A 233 -31.44 15.57 -2.29
CA VAL A 233 -32.84 15.97 -2.54
C VAL A 233 -33.63 16.09 -1.23
N SER A 234 -33.33 15.28 -0.21
CA SER A 234 -34.01 15.36 1.10
C SER A 234 -33.76 16.69 1.86
N GLY A 235 -32.74 17.47 1.47
CA GLY A 235 -32.33 18.70 2.14
C GLY A 235 -31.73 18.51 3.55
N LYS A 236 -31.78 17.30 4.12
CA LYS A 236 -31.29 17.02 5.48
C LYS A 236 -29.77 17.07 5.55
N LEU A 237 -29.25 17.90 6.46
CA LEU A 237 -27.83 17.98 6.77
C LEU A 237 -27.49 17.10 7.98
N LYS A 238 -26.28 16.52 8.00
CA LYS A 238 -25.70 15.93 9.21
C LYS A 238 -25.02 17.00 10.07
N THR A 239 -25.28 17.02 11.37
CA THR A 239 -24.79 18.06 12.29
C THR A 239 -23.47 17.65 12.95
N ILE A 240 -22.45 18.50 12.81
CA ILE A 240 -21.13 18.34 13.43
C ILE A 240 -20.96 19.40 14.53
N LEU A 241 -20.92 18.96 15.79
CA LEU A 241 -20.68 19.82 16.96
C LEU A 241 -19.18 19.93 17.27
N LEU A 242 -18.62 21.13 17.12
CA LEU A 242 -17.25 21.45 17.53
C LEU A 242 -17.26 21.86 19.01
N TYR A 243 -17.00 20.89 19.90
CA TYR A 243 -17.25 21.06 21.34
C TYR A 243 -16.30 22.09 22.00
N ASN A 244 -15.09 22.25 21.44
CA ASN A 244 -14.09 23.26 21.83
C ASN A 244 -14.31 24.62 21.12
N GLY A 245 -15.40 24.79 20.36
CA GLY A 245 -15.75 26.01 19.64
C GLY A 245 -15.21 26.08 18.21
N LEU A 246 -15.65 27.12 17.48
CA LEU A 246 -15.32 27.32 16.05
C LEU A 246 -13.91 27.91 15.83
N GLY A 247 -13.47 28.78 16.74
CA GLY A 247 -12.21 29.54 16.63
C GLY A 247 -10.97 28.69 16.40
N PRO A 248 -10.72 27.61 17.19
CA PRO A 248 -9.58 26.71 17.01
C PRO A 248 -9.53 25.96 15.66
N TRP A 249 -10.57 26.07 14.85
CA TRP A 249 -10.68 25.46 13.51
C TRP A 249 -10.70 26.49 12.36
N ASN A 250 -10.78 27.78 12.66
CA ASN A 250 -10.96 28.86 11.68
C ASN A 250 -12.14 28.62 10.70
N VAL A 251 -13.27 28.15 11.24
CA VAL A 251 -14.53 27.94 10.48
C VAL A 251 -15.66 28.79 11.03
N LYS A 252 -16.73 28.94 10.24
CA LYS A 252 -18.01 29.54 10.66
C LYS A 252 -19.04 28.42 10.92
N GLN A 253 -20.12 28.76 11.60
CA GLN A 253 -21.30 27.90 11.74
C GLN A 253 -22.03 27.75 10.39
N GLY A 254 -22.71 26.61 10.19
CA GLY A 254 -23.47 26.27 8.99
C GLY A 254 -22.67 25.44 7.97
N ARG A 255 -23.06 25.55 6.69
CA ARG A 255 -22.57 24.72 5.58
C ARG A 255 -21.46 25.36 4.74
N GLU A 256 -21.06 26.61 5.01
CA GLU A 256 -20.15 27.40 4.15
C GLU A 256 -18.85 26.65 3.81
N VAL A 257 -18.23 25.98 4.78
CA VAL A 257 -16.94 25.29 4.57
C VAL A 257 -17.02 24.22 3.49
N PHE A 258 -18.12 23.46 3.42
CA PHE A 258 -18.28 22.36 2.46
C PHE A 258 -18.52 22.89 1.04
N LEU A 259 -19.36 23.93 0.92
CA LEU A 259 -19.66 24.59 -0.35
C LEU A 259 -18.43 25.31 -0.92
N ARG A 260 -17.71 26.05 -0.06
CA ARG A 260 -16.50 26.80 -0.43
C ARG A 260 -15.35 25.88 -0.85
N SER A 261 -15.23 24.72 -0.19
CA SER A 261 -14.30 23.65 -0.59
C SER A 261 -14.78 22.78 -1.76
N LYS A 262 -16.01 23.00 -2.28
CA LYS A 262 -16.64 22.22 -3.35
C LYS A 262 -16.62 20.71 -3.08
N CYS A 263 -16.91 20.31 -1.84
CA CYS A 263 -16.86 18.90 -1.46
C CYS A 263 -17.78 18.03 -2.34
N PRO A 264 -17.35 16.81 -2.78
CA PRO A 264 -18.24 15.86 -3.44
C PRO A 264 -19.43 15.43 -2.56
N VAL A 265 -19.20 15.39 -1.24
CA VAL A 265 -20.21 15.21 -0.20
C VAL A 265 -20.20 16.44 0.71
N ASP A 266 -21.32 17.16 0.72
CA ASP A 266 -21.46 18.52 1.25
C ASP A 266 -22.72 18.74 2.10
N THR A 267 -23.57 17.71 2.28
CA THR A 267 -24.79 17.75 3.13
C THR A 267 -24.46 17.59 4.62
N CYS A 268 -23.62 18.48 5.14
CA CYS A 268 -23.31 18.61 6.56
C CYS A 268 -23.39 20.08 7.01
N GLU A 269 -23.58 20.30 8.30
CA GLU A 269 -23.40 21.62 8.93
C GLU A 269 -22.49 21.54 10.16
N ILE A 270 -21.74 22.61 10.40
CA ILE A 270 -20.90 22.80 11.59
C ILE A 270 -21.64 23.69 12.60
N THR A 271 -21.58 23.35 13.89
CA THR A 271 -22.08 24.19 14.99
C THR A 271 -21.16 24.14 16.20
N ALA A 272 -21.27 25.13 17.10
CA ALA A 272 -20.66 25.12 18.42
C ALA A 272 -21.70 25.18 19.58
N VAL A 273 -22.99 25.04 19.27
CA VAL A 273 -24.07 25.05 20.27
C VAL A 273 -24.05 23.72 21.04
N ARG A 274 -23.43 23.73 22.24
CA ARG A 274 -23.18 22.52 23.03
C ARG A 274 -24.44 21.73 23.40
N ASP A 275 -25.59 22.39 23.52
CA ASP A 275 -26.87 21.74 23.86
C ASP A 275 -27.31 20.74 22.78
N ARG A 276 -26.80 20.88 21.54
CA ARG A 276 -26.99 19.90 20.45
C ARG A 276 -26.17 18.61 20.63
N ALA A 277 -25.39 18.44 21.70
CA ALA A 277 -24.59 17.23 21.92
C ALA A 277 -25.43 15.93 21.89
N ASN A 278 -26.68 15.96 22.36
CA ASN A 278 -27.57 14.80 22.33
C ASN A 278 -28.20 14.52 20.94
N THR A 279 -28.17 15.49 20.01
CA THR A 279 -28.92 15.46 18.74
C THR A 279 -28.04 15.57 17.49
N ALA A 280 -26.78 15.95 17.62
CA ALA A 280 -25.82 15.98 16.52
C ALA A 280 -25.48 14.57 16.00
N ASP A 281 -25.14 14.44 14.72
CA ASP A 281 -24.58 13.21 14.15
C ASP A 281 -23.14 12.97 14.64
N MET A 282 -22.43 14.04 14.98
CA MET A 282 -21.03 13.99 15.40
C MET A 282 -20.71 15.02 16.48
N ILE A 283 -19.94 14.62 17.49
CA ILE A 283 -19.24 15.50 18.43
C ILE A 283 -17.74 15.41 18.13
N LEU A 284 -17.08 16.56 17.98
CA LEU A 284 -15.65 16.66 17.68
C LEU A 284 -14.93 17.46 18.76
N TYR A 285 -13.98 16.79 19.43
CA TYR A 285 -13.07 17.38 20.41
C TYR A 285 -11.73 17.70 19.75
N LYS A 286 -11.24 18.94 19.90
CA LYS A 286 -9.93 19.39 19.41
C LYS A 286 -9.01 19.66 20.60
N ASP A 287 -7.84 19.02 20.61
CA ASP A 287 -6.73 19.18 21.57
C ASP A 287 -7.03 18.79 23.03
N HIS A 288 -8.29 18.95 23.48
CA HIS A 288 -8.76 18.61 24.81
C HIS A 288 -10.13 17.93 24.75
N TYR A 289 -10.23 16.74 25.36
CA TYR A 289 -11.50 16.08 25.61
C TYR A 289 -12.18 16.70 26.83
N ILE A 290 -13.45 17.05 26.69
CA ILE A 290 -14.26 17.62 27.77
C ILE A 290 -15.45 16.66 27.98
N PRO A 291 -15.55 15.98 29.14
CA PRO A 291 -16.63 15.03 29.41
C PRO A 291 -18.01 15.66 29.19
N THR A 292 -18.81 15.05 28.33
CA THR A 292 -20.26 15.25 28.29
C THR A 292 -20.91 14.58 29.51
N GLY A 293 -22.12 15.03 29.89
CA GLY A 293 -22.88 14.44 31.00
C GLY A 293 -23.36 12.99 30.78
N PHE A 294 -23.02 12.40 29.64
CA PHE A 294 -23.36 11.03 29.24
C PHE A 294 -22.09 10.28 28.81
N ARG A 295 -21.94 9.01 29.24
CA ARG A 295 -20.75 8.19 28.92
C ARG A 295 -20.72 7.70 27.47
N ARG A 296 -21.89 7.43 26.88
CA ARG A 296 -22.07 7.05 25.48
C ARG A 296 -23.32 7.75 24.93
N PRO A 297 -23.37 8.06 23.63
CA PRO A 297 -24.57 8.64 23.01
C PRO A 297 -25.77 7.69 23.09
N ALA A 298 -26.98 8.24 23.23
CA ALA A 298 -28.22 7.47 23.14
C ALA A 298 -28.48 6.99 21.69
N ASN A 299 -28.07 7.78 20.69
CA ASN A 299 -28.03 7.36 19.30
C ASN A 299 -26.76 6.56 19.02
N SER A 300 -26.87 5.25 18.82
CA SER A 300 -25.73 4.36 18.55
C SER A 300 -24.97 4.67 17.25
N ARG A 301 -25.50 5.51 16.35
CA ARG A 301 -24.80 5.99 15.15
C ARG A 301 -24.06 7.32 15.35
N GLN A 302 -24.18 7.98 16.50
CA GLN A 302 -23.46 9.23 16.75
C GLN A 302 -21.95 8.98 16.82
N VAL A 303 -21.19 9.79 16.10
CA VAL A 303 -19.72 9.81 16.16
C VAL A 303 -19.26 10.69 17.33
N THR A 304 -18.25 10.23 18.05
CA THR A 304 -17.52 11.02 19.04
C THR A 304 -16.04 10.93 18.70
N MET A 305 -15.51 12.01 18.12
CA MET A 305 -14.18 12.04 17.51
C MET A 305 -13.20 12.90 18.28
N LEU A 306 -11.97 12.40 18.43
CA LEU A 306 -10.86 13.09 19.06
C LEU A 306 -9.83 13.54 18.00
N TYR A 307 -9.50 14.83 17.99
CA TYR A 307 -8.49 15.42 17.11
C TYR A 307 -7.24 15.84 17.89
N TYR A 308 -6.08 15.37 17.43
CA TYR A 308 -4.75 15.76 17.93
C TYR A 308 -3.77 15.97 16.78
N LEU A 309 -3.16 17.16 16.72
CA LEU A 309 -2.07 17.46 15.79
C LEU A 309 -0.68 17.36 16.46
N GLU A 310 -0.59 17.68 17.75
CA GLU A 310 0.62 17.48 18.56
C GLU A 310 0.81 16.03 19.02
N CYS A 311 2.02 15.68 19.45
CA CYS A 311 2.39 14.31 19.79
C CYS A 311 1.74 13.78 21.10
N PRO A 312 1.77 12.45 21.36
CA PRO A 312 1.35 11.85 22.63
C PRO A 312 1.94 12.49 23.90
N TYR A 313 3.19 12.93 23.88
CA TYR A 313 3.81 13.60 25.04
C TYR A 313 3.33 15.05 25.26
N HIS A 314 2.56 15.62 24.33
CA HIS A 314 2.08 17.00 24.35
C HIS A 314 0.54 17.11 24.26
N THR A 315 -0.17 16.00 24.50
CA THR A 315 -1.64 15.89 24.41
C THR A 315 -2.25 15.28 25.68
N GLN A 316 -3.50 15.64 25.98
CA GLN A 316 -4.21 15.28 27.22
C GLN A 316 -4.52 13.77 27.34
N ASN A 317 -4.48 13.20 28.55
CA ASN A 317 -5.06 11.87 28.81
C ASN A 317 -6.60 11.94 28.82
N VAL A 318 -7.27 11.11 28.02
CA VAL A 318 -8.73 10.96 28.07
C VAL A 318 -9.09 10.01 29.21
N LYS A 319 -9.75 10.51 30.27
CA LYS A 319 -10.04 9.72 31.49
C LYS A 319 -11.36 8.93 31.47
N VAL A 320 -11.99 8.78 30.31
CA VAL A 320 -13.32 8.17 30.19
C VAL A 320 -13.26 7.04 29.17
N ALA A 321 -13.49 5.81 29.63
CA ALA A 321 -13.55 4.62 28.81
C ALA A 321 -14.76 4.64 27.85
N ASP A 322 -14.59 4.08 26.65
CA ASP A 322 -15.59 4.09 25.56
C ASP A 322 -16.13 5.49 25.20
N ALA A 323 -15.38 6.56 25.46
CA ALA A 323 -15.80 7.93 25.15
C ALA A 323 -15.58 8.34 23.69
N ILE A 324 -14.71 7.63 22.97
CA ILE A 324 -14.27 7.96 21.61
C ILE A 324 -14.54 6.75 20.70
N ASN A 325 -15.08 7.01 19.50
CA ASN A 325 -15.20 5.98 18.46
C ASN A 325 -14.43 6.30 17.17
N TRP A 326 -14.16 7.57 16.86
CA TRP A 326 -13.30 7.98 15.75
C TRP A 326 -12.08 8.78 16.25
N THR A 327 -11.00 8.72 15.49
CA THR A 327 -9.79 9.51 15.73
C THR A 327 -9.38 10.30 14.50
N ALA A 328 -8.83 11.50 14.71
CA ALA A 328 -8.29 12.34 13.65
C ALA A 328 -6.94 12.92 14.07
N THR A 329 -5.88 12.22 13.73
CA THR A 329 -4.51 12.60 14.07
C THR A 329 -3.60 12.45 12.86
N TYR A 330 -2.36 12.91 12.95
CA TYR A 330 -1.34 12.68 11.92
C TYR A 330 -1.07 11.18 11.65
N ARG A 331 -1.45 10.27 12.56
CA ARG A 331 -1.21 8.83 12.40
C ARG A 331 -2.03 8.22 11.26
N ARG A 332 -1.39 7.37 10.46
CA ARG A 332 -2.01 6.69 9.31
C ARG A 332 -3.05 5.65 9.72
N ASP A 333 -3.10 5.27 11.00
CA ASP A 333 -4.12 4.40 11.59
C ASP A 333 -5.28 5.14 12.29
N SER A 334 -5.39 6.47 12.15
CA SER A 334 -6.59 7.24 12.54
C SER A 334 -7.72 7.13 11.51
N ASP A 335 -8.96 7.20 11.98
CA ASP A 335 -10.16 7.14 11.13
C ASP A 335 -10.18 8.23 10.06
N ILE A 336 -9.89 9.48 10.44
CA ILE A 336 -9.67 10.60 9.52
C ILE A 336 -8.24 11.11 9.69
N VAL A 337 -7.29 10.51 8.98
CA VAL A 337 -5.87 10.91 9.04
C VAL A 337 -5.72 12.40 8.72
N ALA A 338 -5.08 13.16 9.60
CA ALA A 338 -4.91 14.60 9.54
C ALA A 338 -3.40 14.94 9.62
N PRO A 339 -2.64 14.71 8.53
CA PRO A 339 -1.22 15.02 8.49
C PRO A 339 -1.02 16.53 8.32
N TYR A 340 0.21 17.01 8.59
CA TYR A 340 0.56 18.41 8.37
C TYR A 340 0.52 18.79 6.89
N GLU A 341 1.01 17.91 6.01
CA GLU A 341 0.90 17.99 4.55
C GLU A 341 0.73 16.57 3.98
N LYS A 342 0.31 16.46 2.71
CA LYS A 342 0.22 15.16 2.01
C LYS A 342 0.82 15.25 0.61
N TRP A 343 1.98 14.62 0.41
CA TRP A 343 2.51 14.41 -0.95
C TRP A 343 1.64 13.42 -1.71
N GLN A 344 1.33 13.72 -2.97
CA GLN A 344 0.62 12.81 -3.86
C GLN A 344 1.21 12.87 -5.28
N TYR A 345 1.69 11.74 -5.77
CA TYR A 345 2.12 11.54 -7.15
C TYR A 345 0.96 11.70 -8.14
N TYR A 346 1.25 12.26 -9.32
CA TYR A 346 0.34 12.26 -10.47
C TYR A 346 0.22 10.86 -11.08
N ASP A 347 1.34 10.13 -11.16
CA ASP A 347 1.42 8.72 -11.52
C ASP A 347 2.39 8.03 -10.56
N SER A 348 1.93 7.03 -9.82
CA SER A 348 2.76 6.31 -8.84
C SER A 348 3.88 5.47 -9.45
N ARG A 349 3.88 5.30 -10.78
CA ARG A 349 4.95 4.64 -11.56
C ARG A 349 6.11 5.59 -11.86
N ILE A 350 5.88 6.90 -11.87
CA ILE A 350 6.86 7.93 -12.23
C ILE A 350 7.22 8.69 -10.94
N GLN A 351 8.16 8.15 -10.17
CA GLN A 351 8.53 8.70 -8.86
C GLN A 351 9.75 9.63 -8.88
N GLN A 352 10.50 9.61 -9.99
CA GLN A 352 11.63 10.49 -10.27
C GLN A 352 11.64 10.87 -11.76
N ILE A 353 12.04 12.10 -12.08
CA ILE A 353 12.35 12.63 -13.41
C ILE A 353 13.63 13.48 -13.31
N GLU A 354 14.41 13.52 -14.39
CA GLU A 354 15.60 14.38 -14.47
C GLU A 354 15.23 15.87 -14.33
N GLN A 355 16.18 16.69 -13.86
CA GLN A 355 15.95 18.10 -13.51
C GLN A 355 16.92 18.99 -14.29
N ASP A 356 16.41 19.94 -15.07
CA ASP A 356 17.23 20.94 -15.79
C ASP A 356 17.95 21.93 -14.84
N ARG A 357 17.62 21.89 -13.55
CA ARG A 357 18.12 22.81 -12.51
C ARG A 357 19.12 22.14 -11.60
N ASN A 358 20.32 22.71 -11.51
CA ASN A 358 21.23 22.45 -10.40
C ASN A 358 20.72 23.17 -9.12
N TYR A 359 20.22 22.41 -8.15
CA TYR A 359 19.78 22.85 -6.83
C TYR A 359 20.92 23.07 -5.82
N ALA A 360 22.16 22.65 -6.12
CA ALA A 360 23.35 22.97 -5.31
C ALA A 360 23.99 24.32 -5.70
N SER A 361 23.74 24.79 -6.93
CA SER A 361 24.34 26.01 -7.49
C SER A 361 24.21 27.24 -6.58
N ASN A 362 25.33 27.96 -6.40
CA ASN A 362 25.51 29.13 -5.55
C ASN A 362 25.30 28.95 -4.02
N LYS A 363 24.96 27.75 -3.53
CA LYS A 363 24.90 27.48 -2.08
C LYS A 363 26.30 27.35 -1.52
N THR A 364 26.63 28.17 -0.52
CA THR A 364 27.96 28.24 0.09
C THR A 364 28.04 27.64 1.50
N LYS A 365 26.87 27.36 2.10
CA LYS A 365 26.74 26.81 3.45
C LYS A 365 26.19 25.38 3.45
N ARG A 366 26.57 24.61 4.46
CA ARG A 366 26.18 23.20 4.60
C ARG A 366 24.81 23.08 5.26
N VAL A 367 24.75 23.07 6.60
CA VAL A 367 23.55 22.69 7.34
C VAL A 367 22.94 23.89 8.08
N ALA A 368 21.62 24.06 8.00
CA ALA A 368 20.86 24.98 8.84
C ALA A 368 19.87 24.23 9.75
N TRP A 369 19.55 24.82 10.91
CA TRP A 369 18.48 24.34 11.77
C TRP A 369 17.71 25.49 12.41
N PHE A 370 16.37 25.52 12.27
CA PHE A 370 15.52 26.53 12.92
C PHE A 370 14.83 25.92 14.14
N VAL A 371 15.19 26.35 15.35
CA VAL A 371 14.70 25.73 16.59
C VAL A 371 14.53 26.73 17.75
N SER A 372 13.41 26.57 18.47
CA SER A 372 13.15 27.33 19.71
C SER A 372 12.60 26.52 20.89
N ASN A 373 12.52 25.19 20.78
CA ASN A 373 12.27 24.31 21.91
C ASN A 373 13.54 23.48 22.16
N CYS A 374 14.31 23.90 23.16
CA CYS A 374 15.60 23.30 23.50
C CYS A 374 15.46 22.15 24.51
N GLY A 375 14.31 22.03 25.18
CA GLY A 375 13.99 21.00 26.18
C GLY A 375 13.34 19.73 25.60
N ALA A 376 13.46 19.52 24.29
CA ALA A 376 12.95 18.32 23.61
C ALA A 376 13.68 17.06 24.12
N ARG A 377 12.92 16.02 24.48
CA ARG A 377 13.43 14.83 25.20
C ARG A 377 13.91 13.70 24.30
N ASN A 378 14.02 13.94 22.99
CA ASN A 378 14.42 12.96 21.97
C ASN A 378 15.89 13.05 21.52
N GLY A 379 16.74 13.80 22.24
CA GLY A 379 18.18 13.90 21.95
C GLY A 379 18.55 14.81 20.77
N ARG A 380 17.58 15.46 20.10
CA ARG A 380 17.81 16.22 18.86
C ARG A 380 18.83 17.36 18.97
N LEU A 381 18.90 18.03 20.13
CA LEU A 381 19.82 19.14 20.36
C LEU A 381 21.24 18.63 20.58
N GLN A 382 21.37 17.52 21.31
CA GLN A 382 22.62 16.81 21.51
C GLN A 382 23.16 16.28 20.18
N TYR A 383 22.30 15.67 19.35
CA TYR A 383 22.68 15.18 18.02
C TYR A 383 23.10 16.32 17.09
N ALA A 384 22.38 17.45 17.08
CA ALA A 384 22.76 18.60 16.27
C ALA A 384 24.14 19.18 16.68
N HIS A 385 24.41 19.29 17.99
CA HIS A 385 25.72 19.71 18.50
C HIS A 385 26.84 18.68 18.28
N GLU A 386 26.52 17.39 18.26
CA GLU A 386 27.49 16.35 17.88
C GLU A 386 27.85 16.47 16.40
N LEU A 387 26.85 16.65 15.53
CA LEU A 387 27.05 16.90 14.09
C LEU A 387 27.86 18.18 13.83
N SER A 388 27.68 19.24 14.64
CA SER A 388 28.45 20.49 14.57
C SER A 388 29.98 20.32 14.73
N LYS A 389 30.46 19.18 15.25
CA LYS A 389 31.91 18.89 15.37
C LYS A 389 32.55 18.47 14.04
N TYR A 390 31.74 17.97 13.10
CA TYR A 390 32.19 17.29 11.89
C TYR A 390 31.78 18.07 10.62
N ILE A 391 30.71 18.86 10.68
CA ILE A 391 30.24 19.73 9.58
C ILE A 391 29.65 21.04 10.14
N GLU A 392 29.67 22.10 9.34
CA GLU A 392 29.10 23.41 9.67
C GLU A 392 27.57 23.33 9.84
N VAL A 393 27.07 23.59 11.05
CA VAL A 393 25.63 23.60 11.39
C VAL A 393 25.23 24.93 12.01
N ASP A 394 24.55 25.78 11.24
CA ASP A 394 24.05 27.06 11.73
C ASP A 394 22.69 26.91 12.41
N ILE A 395 22.69 27.04 13.74
CA ILE A 395 21.50 26.91 14.58
C ILE A 395 20.86 28.29 14.82
N TYR A 396 19.65 28.48 14.28
CA TYR A 396 18.85 29.71 14.37
C TYR A 396 17.75 29.59 15.42
N GLY A 397 17.57 30.64 16.22
CA GLY A 397 16.39 30.82 17.09
C GLY A 397 16.77 31.01 18.56
N ALA A 398 16.18 30.19 19.43
CA ALA A 398 16.41 30.27 20.87
C ALA A 398 17.49 29.29 21.38
N CYS A 399 17.78 28.23 20.62
CA CYS A 399 18.77 27.20 20.99
C CYS A 399 20.11 27.36 20.24
N GLY A 400 20.39 28.54 19.70
CA GLY A 400 21.58 28.81 18.89
C GLY A 400 21.84 30.29 18.68
N ASN A 401 23.03 30.59 18.15
CA ASN A 401 23.56 31.96 18.09
C ASN A 401 22.85 32.81 17.03
N TYR A 402 22.50 32.22 15.88
CA TYR A 402 21.84 32.92 14.78
C TYR A 402 20.37 33.23 15.11
N LYS A 403 19.80 34.23 14.43
CA LYS A 403 18.43 34.70 14.64
C LYS A 403 17.65 34.69 13.33
N CYS A 404 16.52 33.99 13.35
CA CYS A 404 15.43 34.13 12.38
C CYS A 404 14.21 34.65 13.14
N SER A 405 13.62 35.76 12.68
CA SER A 405 12.38 36.28 13.28
C SER A 405 11.18 35.59 12.67
N ARG A 406 10.24 35.11 13.51
CA ARG A 406 8.95 34.58 13.05
C ARG A 406 8.09 35.62 12.34
N VAL A 407 8.33 36.91 12.57
CA VAL A 407 7.65 38.03 11.87
C VAL A 407 8.14 38.17 10.42
N THR A 408 9.34 37.69 10.12
CA THR A 408 9.95 37.75 8.77
C THR A 408 10.42 36.36 8.33
N ALA A 409 9.61 35.33 8.60
CA ALA A 409 9.97 33.94 8.36
C ALA A 409 10.35 33.67 6.89
N ASP A 410 9.67 34.32 5.95
CA ASP A 410 9.94 34.20 4.50
C ASP A 410 11.37 34.59 4.13
N LYS A 411 11.92 35.66 4.73
CA LYS A 411 13.34 36.04 4.54
C LYS A 411 14.32 34.98 5.04
N CYS A 412 13.93 34.20 6.05
CA CYS A 412 14.71 33.06 6.52
C CYS A 412 14.58 31.87 5.57
N PHE A 413 13.40 31.64 4.98
CA PHE A 413 13.21 30.58 4.00
C PHE A 413 13.91 30.90 2.67
N GLU A 414 13.89 32.15 2.21
CA GLU A 414 14.69 32.65 1.08
C GLU A 414 16.20 32.42 1.30
N MET A 415 16.68 32.61 2.53
CA MET A 415 18.05 32.30 2.93
C MET A 415 18.35 30.79 2.88
N LEU A 416 17.43 29.91 3.31
CA LEU A 416 17.59 28.45 3.10
C LEU A 416 17.63 28.09 1.61
N ASP A 417 16.70 28.65 0.84
CA ASP A 417 16.57 28.43 -0.60
C ASP A 417 17.84 28.87 -1.35
N ARG A 418 18.49 29.95 -0.94
CA ARG A 418 19.71 30.50 -1.57
C ARG A 418 21.02 29.93 -1.04
N ASP A 419 21.21 29.85 0.29
CA ASP A 419 22.55 29.75 0.89
C ASP A 419 22.95 28.32 1.31
N TYR A 420 21.98 27.48 1.71
CA TYR A 420 22.24 26.20 2.39
C TYR A 420 21.90 24.96 1.55
N LYS A 421 22.75 23.92 1.59
CA LYS A 421 22.46 22.61 0.98
C LYS A 421 21.53 21.72 1.82
N PHE A 422 21.64 21.77 3.15
CA PHE A 422 20.94 20.83 4.05
C PHE A 422 20.16 21.53 5.18
N TYR A 423 19.06 20.90 5.63
CA TYR A 423 18.23 21.40 6.73
C TYR A 423 17.89 20.31 7.74
N LEU A 424 18.11 20.56 9.04
CA LEU A 424 17.72 19.62 10.11
C LEU A 424 16.20 19.71 10.38
N ALA A 425 15.42 18.85 9.72
CA ALA A 425 14.00 18.67 9.93
C ALA A 425 13.71 17.79 11.18
N PHE A 426 14.27 18.20 12.33
CA PHE A 426 14.22 17.42 13.57
C PHE A 426 12.97 17.73 14.41
N GLU A 427 12.14 16.71 14.65
CA GLU A 427 10.92 16.80 15.45
C GLU A 427 11.19 16.92 16.96
N ASN A 428 10.17 17.27 17.75
CA ASN A 428 10.29 17.48 19.20
C ASN A 428 10.27 16.17 20.02
N SER A 429 9.84 15.07 19.41
CA SER A 429 9.54 13.77 20.02
C SER A 429 9.74 12.68 18.96
N ASN A 430 10.20 11.50 19.37
CA ASN A 430 10.29 10.36 18.45
C ASN A 430 9.02 9.51 18.58
N CYS A 431 8.10 9.64 17.63
CA CYS A 431 6.77 9.01 17.65
C CYS A 431 6.37 8.48 16.26
N LYS A 432 5.72 7.31 16.21
CA LYS A 432 5.13 6.72 15.00
C LYS A 432 4.34 7.77 14.22
N ASP A 433 4.55 7.83 12.90
CA ASP A 433 3.89 8.74 11.95
C ASP A 433 4.07 10.26 12.22
N TYR A 434 4.81 10.69 13.26
CA TYR A 434 4.92 12.11 13.62
C TYR A 434 5.91 12.86 12.71
N VAL A 435 5.39 13.37 11.59
CA VAL A 435 6.12 14.17 10.60
C VAL A 435 5.35 15.47 10.35
N THR A 436 6.03 16.62 10.44
CA THR A 436 5.37 17.92 10.62
C THR A 436 5.81 19.00 9.61
N GLU A 437 5.46 20.26 9.86
CA GLU A 437 5.90 21.43 9.08
C GLU A 437 7.42 21.53 8.93
N LYS A 438 8.19 21.00 9.89
CA LYS A 438 9.67 20.96 9.87
C LYS A 438 10.21 20.18 8.68
N PHE A 439 9.50 19.15 8.25
CA PHE A 439 9.85 18.36 7.08
C PHE A 439 9.21 18.91 5.80
N PHE A 440 7.88 19.06 5.81
CA PHE A 440 7.15 19.38 4.59
C PHE A 440 7.29 20.85 4.17
N VAL A 441 7.09 21.79 5.09
CA VAL A 441 7.00 23.23 4.79
C VAL A 441 8.36 23.93 4.85
N ASN A 442 9.19 23.56 5.82
CA ASN A 442 10.50 24.18 6.01
C ASN A 442 11.59 23.59 5.09
N ALA A 443 11.37 22.41 4.49
CA ALA A 443 12.37 21.74 3.64
C ALA A 443 11.84 21.22 2.30
N LEU A 444 10.84 20.33 2.23
CA LEU A 444 10.41 19.77 0.93
C LEU A 444 9.76 20.83 0.00
N ASN A 445 9.00 21.77 0.56
CA ASN A 445 8.50 22.96 -0.15
C ASN A 445 9.60 23.98 -0.51
N ARG A 446 10.88 23.67 -0.24
CA ARG A 446 12.05 24.50 -0.50
C ARG A 446 13.02 23.80 -1.46
N ASN A 447 14.14 24.46 -1.71
CA ASN A 447 15.25 24.03 -2.57
C ASN A 447 16.45 23.58 -1.71
N ILE A 448 16.19 22.70 -0.74
CA ILE A 448 17.14 22.26 0.28
C ILE A 448 16.87 20.78 0.61
N LEU A 449 17.91 20.02 0.99
CA LEU A 449 17.78 18.60 1.31
C LEU A 449 17.52 18.39 2.82
N PRO A 450 16.33 17.91 3.23
CA PRO A 450 16.06 17.61 4.64
C PRO A 450 16.87 16.41 5.16
N ILE A 451 17.47 16.61 6.33
CA ILE A 451 17.99 15.57 7.22
C ILE A 451 16.98 15.43 8.37
N VAL A 452 16.42 14.23 8.59
CA VAL A 452 15.24 14.04 9.44
C VAL A 452 15.51 13.24 10.72
N MET A 453 14.75 13.56 11.77
CA MET A 453 14.68 12.85 13.04
C MET A 453 13.27 13.01 13.62
N GLY A 454 12.60 11.93 14.02
CA GLY A 454 11.28 12.01 14.64
C GLY A 454 10.50 10.72 14.51
N ALA A 455 9.75 10.60 13.42
CA ALA A 455 9.10 9.34 13.06
C ALA A 455 10.11 8.23 12.73
N ARG A 456 9.61 7.03 12.45
CA ARG A 456 10.45 5.88 12.06
C ARG A 456 10.84 5.98 10.58
N PRO A 457 11.91 5.31 10.11
CA PRO A 457 12.28 5.31 8.69
C PRO A 457 11.14 4.90 7.75
N GLU A 458 10.33 3.90 8.13
CA GLU A 458 9.14 3.44 7.38
C GLU A 458 7.94 4.40 7.45
N ASP A 459 7.96 5.39 8.35
CA ASP A 459 6.93 6.43 8.45
C ASP A 459 7.30 7.66 7.61
N TYR A 460 8.58 7.97 7.44
CA TYR A 460 9.05 8.95 6.46
C TYR A 460 8.92 8.43 5.02
N GLU A 461 9.30 7.17 4.76
CA GLU A 461 9.23 6.52 3.43
C GLU A 461 7.90 6.71 2.71
N VAL A 462 6.81 6.42 3.41
CA VAL A 462 5.43 6.45 2.89
C VAL A 462 4.78 7.84 2.88
N SER A 463 5.41 8.82 3.54
CA SER A 463 4.90 10.18 3.70
C SER A 463 5.62 11.18 2.79
N ALA A 464 6.87 10.89 2.45
CA ALA A 464 7.74 11.68 1.60
C ALA A 464 7.63 11.28 0.12
N PRO A 465 8.06 12.16 -0.80
CA PRO A 465 8.53 11.72 -2.12
C PRO A 465 9.73 10.77 -2.00
N HIS A 466 9.81 9.80 -2.91
CA HIS A 466 10.93 8.86 -3.02
C HIS A 466 12.28 9.58 -3.15
N ARG A 467 13.27 9.16 -2.33
CA ARG A 467 14.62 9.72 -2.26
C ARG A 467 14.66 11.25 -2.15
N SER A 468 13.82 11.84 -1.29
CA SER A 468 13.77 13.30 -1.07
C SER A 468 14.43 13.79 0.23
N TYR A 469 15.03 12.89 1.02
CA TYR A 469 15.49 13.16 2.38
C TYR A 469 16.60 12.18 2.82
N ILE A 470 17.27 12.49 3.92
CA ILE A 470 18.27 11.66 4.61
C ILE A 470 17.79 11.40 6.05
N HIS A 471 17.85 10.16 6.57
CA HIS A 471 17.41 9.83 7.93
C HIS A 471 18.60 9.57 8.88
N ILE A 472 18.63 10.19 10.06
CA ILE A 472 19.79 10.09 10.98
C ILE A 472 20.05 8.68 11.56
N ASP A 473 19.08 7.77 11.42
CA ASP A 473 19.23 6.34 11.78
C ASP A 473 19.72 5.45 10.63
N GLU A 474 20.00 6.00 9.44
CA GLU A 474 20.67 5.28 8.33
C GLU A 474 22.20 5.15 8.56
N PHE A 475 22.78 5.99 9.42
CA PHE A 475 24.22 6.07 9.71
C PHE A 475 24.51 5.60 11.13
N ALA A 476 25.59 4.88 11.40
CA ALA A 476 25.94 4.46 12.75
C ALA A 476 26.29 5.67 13.67
N SER A 477 26.81 6.78 13.14
CA SER A 477 27.15 7.97 13.93
C SER A 477 26.83 9.32 13.24
N ALA A 478 26.89 10.42 14.01
CA ALA A 478 26.81 11.78 13.47
C ALA A 478 28.09 12.18 12.67
N SER A 479 29.24 11.55 12.93
CA SER A 479 30.45 11.73 12.12
C SER A 479 30.25 11.15 10.72
N GLU A 480 29.76 9.91 10.65
CA GLU A 480 29.51 9.20 9.40
C GLU A 480 28.40 9.86 8.55
N LEU A 481 27.37 10.41 9.19
CA LEU A 481 26.43 11.32 8.54
C LEU A 481 27.16 12.56 7.98
N ALA A 482 28.04 13.20 8.73
CA ALA A 482 28.81 14.33 8.23
C ALA A 482 29.73 13.95 7.06
N ASP A 483 30.39 12.79 7.10
CA ASP A 483 31.20 12.26 6.00
C ASP A 483 30.36 12.09 4.73
N TYR A 484 29.13 11.57 4.84
CA TYR A 484 28.19 11.50 3.72
C TYR A 484 27.73 12.88 3.22
N LEU A 485 27.45 13.82 4.13
CA LEU A 485 27.11 15.20 3.77
C LEU A 485 28.30 15.93 3.09
N HIS A 486 29.54 15.59 3.44
CA HIS A 486 30.75 16.09 2.76
C HIS A 486 30.97 15.47 1.37
N ILE A 487 30.45 14.27 1.11
CA ILE A 487 30.37 13.71 -0.25
C ILE A 487 29.33 14.50 -1.05
N LEU A 488 28.13 14.70 -0.50
CA LEU A 488 27.06 15.49 -1.14
C LEU A 488 27.40 16.99 -1.32
N ASP A 489 28.27 17.58 -0.49
CA ASP A 489 28.75 18.95 -0.70
C ASP A 489 29.74 19.04 -1.89
N LYS A 490 30.37 17.93 -2.29
CA LYS A 490 31.38 17.87 -3.37
C LYS A 490 30.85 17.30 -4.68
N ASP A 491 29.87 16.39 -4.62
CA ASP A 491 29.20 15.83 -5.80
C ASP A 491 27.80 16.46 -5.99
N ASP A 492 27.78 17.54 -6.76
CA ASP A 492 26.55 18.21 -7.19
C ASP A 492 25.59 17.24 -7.93
N LYS A 493 26.09 16.24 -8.70
CA LYS A 493 25.21 15.30 -9.41
C LYS A 493 24.51 14.37 -8.42
N LEU A 494 25.22 13.85 -7.43
CA LEU A 494 24.63 13.01 -6.38
C LEU A 494 23.65 13.81 -5.51
N TYR A 495 24.01 15.03 -5.11
CA TYR A 495 23.10 15.94 -4.39
C TYR A 495 21.82 16.23 -5.20
N ASN A 496 21.93 16.54 -6.50
CA ASN A 496 20.78 16.84 -7.33
C ASN A 496 19.85 15.62 -7.54
N SER A 497 20.36 14.38 -7.43
CA SER A 497 19.52 13.18 -7.50
C SER A 497 18.41 13.14 -6.44
N TYR A 498 18.60 13.82 -5.30
CA TYR A 498 17.60 13.97 -4.24
C TYR A 498 16.45 14.95 -4.59
N PHE A 499 16.53 15.63 -5.74
CA PHE A 499 15.53 16.59 -6.22
C PHE A 499 14.71 16.05 -7.39
N ASN A 500 15.07 14.90 -7.95
CA ASN A 500 14.39 14.27 -9.09
C ASN A 500 12.90 13.96 -8.87
N TRP A 501 12.42 13.92 -7.63
CA TRP A 501 10.99 13.79 -7.33
C TRP A 501 10.18 15.05 -7.68
N LYS A 502 10.79 16.23 -7.79
CA LYS A 502 10.07 17.47 -8.08
C LYS A 502 9.48 17.43 -9.49
N GLY A 503 8.18 17.75 -9.60
CA GLY A 503 7.39 17.65 -10.84
C GLY A 503 6.59 16.34 -11.00
N THR A 504 6.90 15.28 -10.24
CA THR A 504 6.20 13.98 -10.31
C THR A 504 4.84 13.94 -9.59
N GLY A 505 4.56 14.96 -8.80
CA GLY A 505 3.36 15.10 -7.97
C GLY A 505 3.26 16.51 -7.40
N GLU A 506 2.40 16.68 -6.40
CA GLU A 506 2.31 17.90 -5.59
C GLU A 506 1.83 17.60 -4.16
N PHE A 507 2.00 18.57 -3.26
CA PHE A 507 1.34 18.54 -1.96
C PHE A 507 -0.14 18.91 -2.13
N ILE A 508 -1.03 17.98 -1.79
CA ILE A 508 -2.48 18.16 -1.95
C ILE A 508 -3.11 18.63 -0.63
N ASN A 509 -4.08 19.54 -0.75
CA ASN A 509 -4.98 19.80 0.36
C ASN A 509 -5.76 18.51 0.66
N THR A 510 -5.76 18.04 1.91
CA THR A 510 -6.47 16.81 2.27
C THR A 510 -7.98 17.01 2.42
N TYR A 511 -8.50 18.23 2.24
CA TYR A 511 -9.91 18.61 2.38
C TYR A 511 -10.62 17.94 3.57
N TYR A 512 -10.01 18.06 4.76
CA TYR A 512 -10.43 17.41 6.00
C TYR A 512 -11.95 17.40 6.22
N TRP A 513 -12.62 18.56 6.09
CA TRP A 513 -14.07 18.66 6.26
C TRP A 513 -14.88 17.88 5.22
N CYS A 514 -14.43 17.86 3.96
CA CYS A 514 -15.06 17.04 2.92
C CYS A 514 -14.96 15.54 3.27
N ARG A 515 -13.79 15.08 3.74
CA ARG A 515 -13.58 13.68 4.16
C ARG A 515 -14.42 13.32 5.38
N VAL A 516 -14.51 14.20 6.38
CA VAL A 516 -15.39 14.02 7.54
C VAL A 516 -16.86 13.91 7.11
N CYS A 517 -17.35 14.81 6.26
CA CYS A 517 -18.73 14.77 5.79
C CYS A 517 -19.01 13.51 4.96
N ALA A 518 -18.12 13.15 4.03
CA ALA A 518 -18.21 11.93 3.24
C ALA A 518 -18.28 10.67 4.13
N ALA A 519 -17.38 10.55 5.11
CA ALA A 519 -17.36 9.44 6.06
C ALA A 519 -18.61 9.37 6.94
N LEU A 520 -19.18 10.51 7.36
CA LEU A 520 -20.41 10.55 8.16
C LEU A 520 -21.65 10.06 7.41
N HIS A 521 -21.62 10.00 6.08
CA HIS A 521 -22.68 9.41 5.27
C HIS A 521 -22.42 7.94 4.89
N ASP A 522 -21.33 7.30 5.35
CA ASP A 522 -21.17 5.84 5.33
C ASP A 522 -22.01 5.17 6.44
N GLU A 523 -23.31 5.10 6.21
CA GLU A 523 -24.28 4.45 7.12
C GLU A 523 -23.95 2.97 7.42
N ASP A 524 -23.20 2.26 6.56
CA ASP A 524 -22.81 0.86 6.84
C ASP A 524 -21.71 0.74 7.89
N SER A 525 -20.78 1.70 7.97
CA SER A 525 -19.84 1.80 9.08
C SER A 525 -20.52 2.32 10.35
N LEU A 526 -21.40 3.32 10.26
CA LEU A 526 -22.13 3.85 11.42
C LEU A 526 -23.11 2.85 12.06
N ARG A 527 -23.60 1.84 11.31
CA ARG A 527 -24.41 0.72 11.85
C ARG A 527 -23.66 -0.16 12.86
N LYS A 528 -22.32 -0.12 12.90
CA LYS A 528 -21.48 -0.93 13.79
C LYS A 528 -20.29 -0.11 14.33
N PRO A 529 -20.55 0.85 15.24
CA PRO A 529 -19.51 1.72 15.79
C PRO A 529 -18.44 0.90 16.52
N ARG A 530 -17.19 1.34 16.40
CA ARG A 530 -16.03 0.77 17.11
C ARG A 530 -15.61 1.77 18.18
N TRP A 531 -15.84 1.44 19.45
CA TRP A 531 -15.44 2.30 20.57
C TRP A 531 -14.04 1.91 21.06
N TYR A 532 -13.24 2.90 21.43
CA TYR A 532 -11.96 2.69 22.09
C TYR A 532 -12.20 2.50 23.60
N THR A 533 -12.01 1.29 24.12
CA THR A 533 -12.15 0.99 25.55
C THR A 533 -11.22 1.87 26.39
N ASP A 534 -9.97 2.00 25.99
CA ASP A 534 -9.16 3.18 26.27
C ASP A 534 -8.53 3.69 24.96
N VAL A 535 -8.70 4.98 24.66
CA VAL A 535 -8.07 5.64 23.50
C VAL A 535 -6.58 5.95 23.78
N ASN A 536 -6.17 6.00 25.05
CA ASN A 536 -4.77 6.17 25.45
C ASN A 536 -3.93 4.92 25.09
N ASP A 537 -4.47 3.71 25.21
CA ASP A 537 -3.74 2.49 24.79
C ASP A 537 -3.37 2.54 23.31
N TRP A 538 -4.28 3.01 22.45
CA TRP A 538 -3.99 3.26 21.04
C TRP A 538 -3.04 4.45 20.87
N TRP A 539 -3.33 5.60 21.48
CA TRP A 539 -2.65 6.88 21.19
C TRP A 539 -1.25 7.01 21.79
N ARG A 540 -1.04 6.51 23.01
CA ARG A 540 0.17 6.71 23.84
C ARG A 540 0.72 5.42 24.45
N GLY A 541 0.24 4.26 23.99
CA GLY A 541 0.69 2.94 24.45
C GLY A 541 2.11 2.56 24.02
N ALA A 542 2.52 1.35 24.40
CA ALA A 542 3.86 0.83 24.14
C ALA A 542 4.18 0.79 22.63
N GLY A 543 5.39 1.23 22.26
CA GLY A 543 5.85 1.25 20.87
C GLY A 543 5.33 2.43 20.01
N VAL A 544 4.44 3.29 20.52
CA VAL A 544 3.99 4.48 19.77
C VAL A 544 5.06 5.57 19.78
N CYS A 545 5.73 5.80 20.91
CA CYS A 545 6.81 6.78 21.04
C CYS A 545 8.00 6.20 21.81
N THR A 546 9.16 6.81 21.61
CA THR A 546 10.43 6.51 22.29
C THR A 546 11.17 7.80 22.64
N ASN A 547 12.11 7.71 23.59
CA ASN A 547 13.07 8.78 23.88
C ASN A 547 14.45 8.51 23.25
N GLY A 548 14.63 7.37 22.56
CA GLY A 548 15.87 6.97 21.90
C GLY A 548 15.76 6.91 20.37
N SER A 549 16.77 6.31 19.74
CA SER A 549 16.82 5.98 18.30
C SER A 549 15.85 4.84 17.93
N TRP A 550 15.41 4.79 16.68
CA TRP A 550 14.57 3.72 16.15
C TRP A 550 15.35 2.50 15.63
N ARG A 551 16.69 2.47 15.70
CA ARG A 551 17.54 1.36 15.16
C ARG A 551 17.28 -0.03 15.77
N ASN A 552 16.61 -0.11 16.93
CA ASN A 552 16.14 -1.38 17.51
C ASN A 552 14.87 -1.91 16.83
N PHE A 553 14.24 -1.12 15.96
CA PHE A 553 13.24 -1.52 14.97
C PHE A 553 13.97 -1.83 13.64
N LYS A 554 13.40 -2.73 12.82
CA LYS A 554 14.08 -3.21 11.61
C LYS A 554 14.19 -2.11 10.56
N ALA A 555 15.41 -1.64 10.30
CA ALA A 555 15.73 -0.73 9.20
C ALA A 555 15.34 -1.31 7.83
N ARG A 556 15.19 -0.44 6.83
CA ARG A 556 14.91 -0.85 5.45
C ARG A 556 16.13 -1.53 4.82
N LYS A 557 15.89 -2.29 3.74
CA LYS A 557 16.93 -3.09 3.04
C LYS A 557 17.46 -2.46 1.76
N ASP A 558 16.90 -1.33 1.33
CA ASP A 558 17.18 -0.69 0.03
C ASP A 558 18.32 0.35 0.08
N ILE A 559 18.88 0.60 1.27
CA ILE A 559 19.95 1.59 1.49
C ILE A 559 21.32 0.91 1.78
N ILE A 560 21.33 -0.37 2.11
CA ILE A 560 22.57 -1.16 2.31
C ILE A 560 22.76 -2.10 1.11
N THR A 561 23.45 -1.59 0.09
CA THR A 561 24.12 -2.39 -0.95
C THR A 561 25.62 -2.22 -0.76
N ASP A 562 26.32 -3.30 -0.43
CA ASP A 562 27.78 -3.31 -0.21
C ASP A 562 28.55 -3.35 -1.56
N ASP A 563 28.23 -2.41 -2.47
CA ASP A 563 28.77 -2.26 -3.84
C ASP A 563 29.68 -1.02 -3.99
#